data_AF-A0A7X2T298-F1
#
_entry.id   AF-A0A7X2T298-F1
#
_cell.length_a   1.000
_cell.length_b   1.000
_cell.length_c   1.000
_cell.angle_alpha   90.00
_cell.angle_beta   90.00
_cell.angle_gamma   90.00
#
_symmetry.space_group_name_H-M   'P 1'
#
loop_
_entity.id
_entity.type
_entity.pdbx_description
1 polymer ?
#
loop_
_entity_poly.entity_id
_entity_poly.type
_entity_poly.pdbx_seq_one_letter_code
_entity_poly.pdbx_strand_id
1 'polypeptide(L)'
;MGYVIVDLEFNNLTNITKYHPGYFEDHGNLKDIDFDNEIIEIGAIKLDKYMNQTDELKVFIKPTIFADLNPKITEITHITEDMLKEGENFYDAITKLRDFVGQDILCSWAKDDVAELIKNARYHKYDIQTWLGDYIDLQEYCSRMLAKKKSLSLRNAVEELKINVESEKLHDALYDCLCTAKVFKRLYNARSVKNFVIKNVYNAAVFSAKNIEDKIIDKHKINYKCPHCGNELAVEEDFKYFGWRFISLCVCSRCKSKVLKEVIIKESLTGQEMYNEINTVLDDTAYLRYNYKFEKSLRNDKM
;
A
#
# COMPACT_ATOMS: atom_id res chain seq x y z
N MET A 1 -20.87 13.42 9.87
CA MET A 1 -19.85 12.55 9.27
C MET A 1 -19.91 12.73 7.77
N GLY A 2 -18.98 13.52 7.27
CA GLY A 2 -18.59 13.57 5.87
C GLY A 2 -17.40 12.64 5.62
N TYR A 3 -16.62 13.00 4.61
CA TYR A 3 -15.42 12.28 4.18
C TYR A 3 -14.24 13.24 4.12
N VAL A 4 -13.06 12.81 4.52
CA VAL A 4 -11.82 13.52 4.27
C VAL A 4 -10.97 12.66 3.35
N ILE A 5 -10.70 13.18 2.16
CA ILE A 5 -9.83 12.53 1.18
C ILE A 5 -8.42 13.07 1.42
N VAL A 6 -7.46 12.17 1.59
CA VAL A 6 -6.03 12.47 1.75
C VAL A 6 -5.24 11.82 0.62
N ASP A 7 -4.19 12.49 0.22
CA ASP A 7 -3.16 12.03 -0.71
C ASP A 7 -1.83 12.58 -0.21
N LEU A 8 -0.75 11.82 -0.37
CA LEU A 8 0.56 12.14 0.20
C LEU A 8 1.64 12.00 -0.87
N GLU A 9 2.58 12.93 -0.88
CA GLU A 9 3.82 12.77 -1.66
C GLU A 9 4.99 12.43 -0.75
N PHE A 10 5.94 11.67 -1.30
CA PHE A 10 7.03 11.07 -0.53
C PHE A 10 8.40 11.34 -1.14
N ASN A 11 9.40 11.59 -0.30
CA ASN A 11 10.80 11.44 -0.66
C ASN A 11 11.26 10.00 -0.40
N ASN A 12 12.13 9.47 -1.26
CA ASN A 12 12.78 8.17 -1.06
C ASN A 12 14.11 8.08 -1.81
N LEU A 13 14.95 7.13 -1.42
CA LEU A 13 16.29 6.93 -1.99
C LEU A 13 16.32 6.00 -3.22
N THR A 14 15.15 5.70 -3.80
CA THR A 14 15.07 4.76 -4.92
C THR A 14 15.85 5.28 -6.12
N ASN A 15 16.83 4.50 -6.59
CA ASN A 15 17.75 4.87 -7.68
C ASN A 15 18.61 6.13 -7.42
N ILE A 16 18.79 6.57 -6.17
CA ILE A 16 19.56 7.79 -5.86
C ILE A 16 20.99 7.75 -6.42
N THR A 17 21.61 6.57 -6.47
CA THR A 17 22.97 6.36 -6.98
C THR A 17 23.14 6.63 -8.49
N LYS A 18 22.04 6.75 -9.25
CA LYS A 18 22.09 7.21 -10.65
C LYS A 18 22.40 8.71 -10.76
N TYR A 19 22.02 9.48 -9.76
CA TYR A 19 22.20 10.92 -9.70
C TYR A 19 23.43 11.28 -8.87
N HIS A 20 23.69 10.52 -7.81
CA HIS A 20 24.81 10.72 -6.89
C HIS A 20 25.58 9.39 -6.71
N PRO A 21 26.54 9.07 -7.62
CA PRO A 21 27.42 7.92 -7.44
C PRO A 21 28.18 8.05 -6.11
N GLY A 22 28.02 7.07 -5.21
CA GLY A 22 28.62 7.10 -3.87
C GLY A 22 27.71 7.62 -2.75
N TYR A 23 26.42 7.92 -3.02
CA TYR A 23 25.51 8.45 -1.99
C TYR A 23 25.52 7.66 -0.67
N PHE A 24 25.51 6.33 -0.71
CA PHE A 24 25.54 5.49 0.49
C PHE A 24 26.92 5.36 1.14
N GLU A 25 27.99 5.74 0.44
CA GLU A 25 29.35 5.83 1.01
C GLU A 25 29.47 7.12 1.84
N ASP A 26 28.88 8.21 1.34
CA ASP A 26 28.81 9.51 2.04
C ASP A 26 27.79 9.50 3.19
N HIS A 27 26.70 8.74 3.04
CA HIS A 27 25.60 8.63 4.00
C HIS A 27 25.44 7.21 4.55
N GLY A 28 26.51 6.65 5.12
CA GLY A 28 26.55 5.26 5.59
C GLY A 28 25.42 4.86 6.57
N ASN A 29 24.88 5.83 7.34
CA ASN A 29 23.76 5.60 8.25
C ASN A 29 22.41 5.35 7.54
N LEU A 30 22.28 5.72 6.26
CA LEU A 30 21.08 5.51 5.46
C LEU A 30 21.07 4.17 4.72
N LYS A 31 22.19 3.42 4.76
CA LYS A 31 22.31 2.13 4.07
C LYS A 31 21.42 1.05 4.67
N ASP A 32 21.24 1.09 6.00
CA ASP A 32 20.50 0.08 6.77
C ASP A 32 19.20 0.66 7.37
N ILE A 33 18.74 1.82 6.89
CA ILE A 33 17.52 2.42 7.42
C ILE A 33 16.30 1.63 6.97
N ASP A 34 15.52 1.13 7.94
CA ASP A 34 14.34 0.33 7.67
C ASP A 34 13.10 1.21 7.34
N PHE A 35 13.27 2.15 6.42
CA PHE A 35 12.28 3.16 6.09
C PHE A 35 12.34 3.48 4.60
N ASP A 36 11.21 3.44 3.90
CA ASP A 36 11.21 3.48 2.43
C ASP A 36 10.77 4.85 1.91
N ASN A 37 9.80 5.50 2.57
CA ASN A 37 9.16 6.72 2.10
C ASN A 37 8.95 7.72 3.25
N GLU A 38 9.54 8.90 3.13
CA GLU A 38 9.31 10.02 4.04
C GLU A 38 8.27 10.96 3.45
N ILE A 39 7.21 11.28 4.21
CA ILE A 39 6.18 12.20 3.74
C ILE A 39 6.75 13.61 3.62
N ILE A 40 6.57 14.22 2.45
CA ILE A 40 7.03 15.59 2.15
C ILE A 40 5.89 16.53 1.76
N GLU A 41 4.70 16.00 1.47
CA GLU A 41 3.50 16.79 1.22
C GLU A 41 2.26 16.06 1.75
N ILE A 42 1.31 16.83 2.30
CA ILE A 42 -0.04 16.39 2.62
C ILE A 42 -1.01 17.22 1.81
N GLY A 43 -1.81 16.56 0.97
CA GLY A 43 -3.03 17.09 0.41
C GLY A 43 -4.23 16.51 1.14
N ALA A 44 -5.21 17.34 1.49
CA ALA A 44 -6.49 16.83 1.95
C ALA A 44 -7.66 17.73 1.55
N ILE A 45 -8.82 17.13 1.33
CA ILE A 45 -10.08 17.85 1.10
C ILE A 45 -11.19 17.25 1.94
N LYS A 46 -12.07 18.10 2.45
CA LYS A 46 -13.24 17.69 3.22
C LYS A 46 -14.50 17.77 2.38
N LEU A 47 -15.27 16.69 2.38
CA LEU A 47 -16.58 16.58 1.73
C LEU A 47 -17.69 16.46 2.77
N ASP A 48 -18.76 17.25 2.63
CA ASP A 48 -19.96 17.09 3.43
C ASP A 48 -20.77 15.83 3.03
N LYS A 49 -21.87 15.58 3.75
CA LYS A 49 -22.80 14.47 3.47
C LYS A 49 -23.49 14.53 2.10
N TYR A 50 -23.38 15.66 1.40
CA TYR A 50 -23.92 15.89 0.06
C TYR A 50 -22.82 15.87 -1.02
N MET A 51 -21.60 15.44 -0.67
CA MET A 51 -20.44 15.39 -1.55
C MET A 51 -20.02 16.78 -2.07
N ASN A 52 -20.23 17.83 -1.28
CA ASN A 52 -19.69 19.16 -1.57
C ASN A 52 -18.40 19.36 -0.79
N GLN A 53 -17.39 19.91 -1.47
CA GLN A 53 -16.15 20.32 -0.82
C GLN A 53 -16.44 21.48 0.14
N THR A 54 -16.04 21.34 1.40
CA THR A 54 -16.22 22.36 2.43
C THR A 54 -14.90 22.97 2.88
N ASP A 55 -13.79 22.26 2.68
CA ASP A 55 -12.48 22.68 3.16
C ASP A 55 -11.36 21.97 2.39
N GLU A 56 -10.16 22.53 2.44
CA GLU A 56 -8.93 21.95 1.87
C GLU A 56 -7.70 22.25 2.74
N LEU A 57 -6.73 21.34 2.68
CA LEU A 57 -5.48 21.42 3.39
C LEU A 57 -4.35 21.07 2.43
N LYS A 58 -3.30 21.89 2.43
CA LYS A 58 -2.05 21.60 1.73
C LYS A 58 -0.89 21.98 2.64
N VAL A 59 -0.03 21.01 2.95
CA VAL A 59 1.10 21.20 3.88
C VAL A 59 2.33 20.53 3.30
N PHE A 60 3.42 21.29 3.15
CA PHE A 60 4.75 20.72 2.91
C PHE A 60 5.40 20.36 4.23
N ILE A 61 6.10 19.22 4.26
CA ILE A 61 6.82 18.75 5.43
C ILE A 61 8.31 18.82 5.16
N LYS A 62 9.06 19.41 6.09
CA LYS A 62 10.51 19.43 6.05
C LYS A 62 11.07 18.03 6.34
N PRO A 63 11.81 17.41 5.40
CA PRO A 63 12.44 16.11 5.61
C PRO A 63 13.45 16.15 6.75
N THR A 64 13.51 15.07 7.51
CA THR A 64 14.46 14.81 8.59
C THR A 64 15.14 13.45 8.48
N ILE A 65 14.59 12.54 7.68
CA ILE A 65 15.10 11.19 7.46
C ILE A 65 15.99 11.17 6.23
N PHE A 66 15.44 11.58 5.09
CA PHE A 66 16.13 11.73 3.81
C PHE A 66 16.34 13.22 3.55
N ALA A 67 17.44 13.75 4.07
CA ALA A 67 17.76 15.18 4.01
C ALA A 67 17.83 15.70 2.57
N ASP A 68 18.38 14.90 1.65
CA ASP A 68 18.46 15.25 0.23
C ASP A 68 17.20 14.83 -0.50
N LEU A 69 16.62 15.76 -1.26
CA LEU A 69 15.48 15.47 -2.11
C LEU A 69 15.95 14.69 -3.33
N ASN A 70 15.39 13.50 -3.55
CA ASN A 70 15.75 12.70 -4.72
C ASN A 70 15.31 13.44 -6.00
N PRO A 71 16.22 13.73 -6.97
CA PRO A 71 15.87 14.46 -8.18
C PRO A 71 14.72 13.85 -8.98
N LYS A 72 14.57 12.51 -8.93
CA LYS A 72 13.45 11.82 -9.55
C LYS A 72 12.10 12.21 -8.94
N ILE A 73 12.05 12.44 -7.64
CA ILE A 73 10.83 12.87 -6.94
C ILE A 73 10.49 14.31 -7.34
N THR A 74 11.48 15.20 -7.44
CA THR A 74 11.29 16.56 -7.99
C THR A 74 10.74 16.54 -9.41
N GLU A 75 11.25 15.66 -10.27
CA GLU A 75 10.77 15.52 -11.65
C GLU A 75 9.30 15.11 -11.74
N ILE A 76 8.82 14.31 -10.78
CA ILE A 76 7.45 13.77 -10.75
C ILE A 76 6.48 14.74 -10.08
N THR A 77 6.85 15.27 -8.91
CA THR A 77 5.95 16.04 -8.02
C THR A 77 6.08 17.54 -8.17
N HIS A 78 7.14 18.01 -8.84
CA HIS A 78 7.54 19.42 -8.92
C HIS A 78 7.86 20.07 -7.55
N ILE A 79 7.92 19.29 -6.48
CA ILE A 79 8.37 19.73 -5.16
C ILE A 79 9.86 20.03 -5.22
N THR A 80 10.23 21.19 -4.68
CA THR A 80 11.62 21.66 -4.63
C THR A 80 12.14 21.70 -3.20
N GLU A 81 13.46 21.64 -3.03
CA GLU A 81 14.07 21.76 -1.70
C GLU A 81 13.68 23.05 -0.98
N ASP A 82 13.53 24.16 -1.70
CA ASP A 82 13.17 25.44 -1.08
C ASP A 82 11.74 25.43 -0.52
N MET A 83 10.81 24.72 -1.18
CA MET A 83 9.48 24.49 -0.64
C MET A 83 9.52 23.64 0.64
N LEU A 84 10.41 22.65 0.69
CA LEU A 84 10.59 21.77 1.85
C LEU A 84 11.32 22.44 3.01
N LYS A 85 12.26 23.36 2.74
CA LYS A 85 12.97 24.15 3.77
C LYS A 85 12.01 25.00 4.59
N GLU A 86 10.99 25.56 3.94
CA GLU A 86 9.91 26.34 4.54
C GLU A 86 8.74 25.46 5.04
N GLY A 87 8.82 24.15 4.82
CA GLY A 87 7.83 23.17 5.26
C GLY A 87 7.76 23.04 6.79
N GLU A 88 6.65 22.51 7.26
CA GLU A 88 6.43 22.25 8.67
C GLU A 88 7.22 21.02 9.13
N ASN A 89 7.49 20.92 10.43
CA ASN A 89 7.94 19.64 10.95
C ASN A 89 6.79 18.62 10.93
N PHE A 90 7.16 17.34 10.91
CA PHE A 90 6.20 16.24 10.82
C PHE A 90 5.10 16.30 11.90
N TYR A 91 5.44 16.64 13.15
CA TYR A 91 4.47 16.67 14.25
C TYR A 91 3.38 17.71 14.01
N ASP A 92 3.75 18.91 13.57
CA ASP A 92 2.79 19.99 13.32
C ASP A 92 1.91 19.67 12.11
N ALA A 93 2.50 19.16 11.03
CA ALA A 93 1.78 18.78 9.82
C ALA A 93 0.74 17.68 10.09
N ILE A 94 1.10 16.61 10.81
CA ILE A 94 0.16 15.53 11.17
C ILE A 94 -0.88 16.01 12.18
N THR A 95 -0.53 16.94 13.08
CA THR A 95 -1.50 17.55 13.99
C THR A 95 -2.55 18.36 13.24
N LYS A 96 -2.15 19.11 12.20
CA LYS A 96 -3.08 19.81 11.30
C LYS A 96 -3.97 18.82 10.56
N LEU A 97 -3.41 17.73 10.03
CA LEU A 97 -4.20 16.69 9.37
C LEU A 97 -5.21 16.05 10.33
N ARG A 98 -4.81 15.73 11.56
CA ARG A 98 -5.71 15.21 12.60
C ARG A 98 -6.89 16.15 12.83
N ASP A 99 -6.60 17.44 13.07
CA ASP A 99 -7.62 18.44 13.37
C ASP A 99 -8.54 18.66 12.16
N PHE A 100 -7.97 18.59 10.95
CA PHE A 100 -8.71 18.63 9.69
C PHE A 100 -9.61 17.39 9.53
N VAL A 101 -9.17 16.19 9.88
CA VAL A 101 -9.97 14.95 9.82
C VAL A 101 -11.11 14.98 10.85
N GLY A 102 -10.82 15.36 12.09
CA GLY A 102 -11.80 15.46 13.17
C GLY A 102 -12.54 14.14 13.42
N GLN A 103 -13.82 14.07 13.04
CA GLN A 103 -14.69 12.91 13.23
C GLN A 103 -15.19 12.33 11.88
N ASP A 104 -14.67 12.83 10.76
CA ASP A 104 -15.05 12.38 9.44
C ASP A 104 -14.28 11.11 9.04
N ILE A 105 -14.79 10.38 8.04
CA ILE A 105 -14.17 9.13 7.57
C ILE A 105 -12.98 9.49 6.68
N LEU A 106 -11.80 8.98 7.01
CA LEU A 106 -10.60 9.16 6.19
C LEU A 106 -10.71 8.30 4.92
N CYS A 107 -10.27 8.84 3.80
CA CYS A 107 -10.27 8.16 2.51
C CYS A 107 -8.96 8.49 1.82
N SER A 108 -8.38 7.57 1.07
CA SER A 108 -7.33 7.88 0.10
C SER A 108 -7.61 7.13 -1.19
N TRP A 109 -6.90 7.48 -2.27
CA TRP A 109 -7.08 6.76 -3.51
C TRP A 109 -6.72 5.28 -3.31
N ALA A 110 -5.55 4.97 -2.74
CA ALA A 110 -5.18 3.61 -2.38
C ALA A 110 -4.74 3.52 -0.91
N LYS A 111 -4.76 2.31 -0.36
CA LYS A 111 -4.28 2.04 1.02
C LYS A 111 -2.82 2.44 1.30
N ASP A 112 -2.02 2.73 0.27
CA ASP A 112 -0.60 3.03 0.40
C ASP A 112 -0.38 4.34 1.19
N ASP A 113 -1.23 5.36 1.00
CA ASP A 113 -1.13 6.62 1.75
C ASP A 113 -1.34 6.43 3.25
N VAL A 114 -2.43 5.75 3.65
CA VAL A 114 -2.69 5.48 5.07
C VAL A 114 -1.63 4.56 5.66
N ALA A 115 -1.09 3.64 4.86
CA ALA A 115 0.00 2.77 5.24
C ALA A 115 1.27 3.60 5.56
N GLU A 116 1.71 4.46 4.65
CA GLU A 116 2.89 5.30 4.85
C GLU A 116 2.68 6.33 5.96
N LEU A 117 1.49 6.89 6.10
CA LEU A 117 1.11 7.76 7.21
C LEU A 117 1.37 7.10 8.56
N ILE A 118 0.98 5.84 8.72
CA ILE A 118 1.19 5.12 9.97
C ILE A 118 2.68 4.79 10.18
N LYS A 119 3.41 4.38 9.14
CA LYS A 119 4.85 4.09 9.23
C LYS A 119 5.64 5.34 9.65
N ASN A 120 5.35 6.47 9.01
CA ASN A 120 5.95 7.76 9.33
C ASN A 120 5.62 8.18 10.77
N ALA A 121 4.35 8.05 11.19
CA ALA A 121 3.95 8.33 12.56
C ALA A 121 4.73 7.49 13.58
N ARG A 122 4.93 6.19 13.31
CA ARG A 122 5.73 5.31 14.17
C ARG A 122 7.19 5.74 14.24
N TYR A 123 7.80 6.08 13.10
CA TYR A 123 9.18 6.57 13.05
C TYR A 123 9.35 7.82 13.94
N HIS A 124 8.44 8.77 13.81
CA HIS A 124 8.44 10.01 14.58
C HIS A 124 7.91 9.85 16.01
N LYS A 125 7.44 8.65 16.41
CA LYS A 125 6.80 8.38 17.72
C LYS A 125 5.52 9.19 17.96
N TYR A 126 4.81 9.54 16.88
CA TYR A 126 3.51 10.20 16.93
C TYR A 126 2.38 9.19 17.20
N ASP A 127 1.52 9.50 18.17
CA ASP A 127 0.44 8.61 18.63
C ASP A 127 -0.81 8.68 17.73
N ILE A 128 -0.69 8.17 16.49
CA ILE A 128 -1.72 8.30 15.44
C ILE A 128 -3.00 7.51 15.72
N GLN A 129 -2.92 6.44 16.52
CA GLN A 129 -4.07 5.62 16.93
C GLN A 129 -5.13 6.39 17.73
N THR A 130 -4.80 7.57 18.26
CA THR A 130 -5.73 8.42 19.02
C THR A 130 -6.84 9.02 18.16
N TRP A 131 -6.63 9.12 16.85
CA TRP A 131 -7.56 9.78 15.94
C TRP A 131 -7.81 9.03 14.63
N LEU A 132 -6.89 8.15 14.23
CA LEU A 132 -7.05 7.36 13.02
C LEU A 132 -8.16 6.32 13.20
N GLY A 133 -9.30 6.58 12.56
CA GLY A 133 -10.55 5.86 12.77
C GLY A 133 -10.97 5.00 11.58
N ASP A 134 -12.21 5.24 11.15
CA ASP A 134 -12.80 4.59 9.99
C ASP A 134 -12.13 5.08 8.70
N TYR A 135 -11.92 4.15 7.76
CA TYR A 135 -11.23 4.41 6.51
C TYR A 135 -11.96 3.81 5.31
N ILE A 136 -11.80 4.40 4.13
CA ILE A 136 -12.26 3.84 2.85
C ILE A 136 -11.12 3.88 1.83
N ASP A 137 -10.83 2.72 1.22
CA ASP A 137 -10.02 2.62 0.01
C ASP A 137 -10.88 3.00 -1.21
N LEU A 138 -10.66 4.20 -1.75
CA LEU A 138 -11.49 4.71 -2.86
C LEU A 138 -11.18 4.03 -4.19
N GLN A 139 -9.98 3.51 -4.39
CA GLN A 139 -9.61 2.73 -5.56
C GLN A 139 -10.43 1.45 -5.61
N GLU A 140 -10.53 0.71 -4.49
CA GLU A 140 -11.36 -0.49 -4.41
C GLU A 140 -12.83 -0.13 -4.66
N TYR A 141 -13.36 0.85 -3.94
CA TYR A 141 -14.74 1.30 -4.08
C TYR A 141 -15.07 1.69 -5.53
N CYS A 142 -14.28 2.58 -6.13
CA CYS A 142 -14.53 3.10 -7.47
C CYS A 142 -14.36 2.02 -8.54
N SER A 143 -13.35 1.16 -8.41
CA SER A 143 -13.14 0.04 -9.34
C SER A 143 -14.33 -0.93 -9.32
N ARG A 144 -14.91 -1.20 -8.14
CA ARG A 144 -16.12 -2.03 -8.01
C ARG A 144 -17.35 -1.36 -8.60
N MET A 145 -17.54 -0.06 -8.36
CA MET A 145 -18.67 0.70 -8.95
C MET A 145 -18.60 0.78 -10.47
N LEU A 146 -17.39 0.75 -11.04
CA LEU A 146 -17.15 0.68 -12.49
C LEU A 146 -17.13 -0.76 -13.05
N ALA A 147 -17.50 -1.76 -12.24
CA ALA A 147 -17.47 -3.18 -12.61
C ALA A 147 -16.12 -3.68 -13.16
N LYS A 148 -15.01 -3.07 -12.71
CA LYS A 148 -13.65 -3.47 -13.12
C LYS A 148 -13.18 -4.67 -12.32
N LYS A 149 -12.51 -5.60 -13.00
CA LYS A 149 -11.91 -6.80 -12.38
C LYS A 149 -10.61 -6.51 -11.65
N LYS A 150 -9.90 -5.44 -12.03
CA LYS A 150 -8.65 -4.98 -11.44
C LYS A 150 -8.82 -3.56 -10.93
N SER A 151 -8.05 -3.20 -9.91
CA SER A 151 -7.95 -1.85 -9.38
C SER A 151 -7.49 -0.87 -10.47
N LEU A 152 -8.16 0.28 -10.57
CA LEU A 152 -7.78 1.36 -11.47
C LEU A 152 -6.81 2.35 -10.79
N SER A 153 -5.84 2.88 -11.53
CA SER A 153 -5.15 4.09 -11.11
C SER A 153 -6.10 5.29 -11.13
N LEU A 154 -5.78 6.36 -10.39
CA LEU A 154 -6.57 7.58 -10.36
C LEU A 154 -6.72 8.14 -11.78
N ARG A 155 -5.61 8.23 -12.51
CA ARG A 155 -5.57 8.59 -13.93
C ARG A 155 -6.56 7.79 -14.79
N ASN A 156 -6.53 6.46 -14.69
CA ASN A 156 -7.43 5.62 -15.49
C ASN A 156 -8.90 5.83 -15.09
N ALA A 157 -9.18 6.12 -13.81
CA ALA A 157 -10.54 6.38 -13.35
C ALA A 157 -11.08 7.73 -13.84
N VAL A 158 -10.26 8.79 -13.82
CA VAL A 158 -10.66 10.10 -14.37
C VAL A 158 -10.85 10.03 -15.88
N GLU A 159 -10.00 9.30 -16.61
CA GLU A 159 -10.14 9.05 -18.05
C GLU A 159 -11.44 8.27 -18.36
N GLU A 160 -11.70 7.16 -17.65
CA GLU A 160 -12.92 6.35 -17.83
C GLU A 160 -14.19 7.16 -17.60
N LEU A 161 -14.19 8.04 -16.59
CA LEU A 161 -15.33 8.90 -16.25
C LEU A 161 -15.39 10.18 -17.07
N LYS A 162 -14.43 10.41 -17.97
CA LYS A 162 -14.31 11.62 -18.81
C LYS A 162 -14.30 12.91 -17.97
N ILE A 163 -13.61 12.86 -16.83
CA ILE A 163 -13.42 14.02 -15.96
C ILE A 163 -12.27 14.84 -16.53
N ASN A 164 -12.49 16.13 -16.74
CA ASN A 164 -11.43 17.01 -17.22
C ASN A 164 -10.41 17.24 -16.09
N VAL A 165 -9.17 16.84 -16.37
CA VAL A 165 -8.01 16.98 -15.48
C VAL A 165 -6.85 17.60 -16.26
N GLU A 166 -6.08 18.40 -15.56
CA GLU A 166 -4.80 18.96 -15.99
C GLU A 166 -3.75 17.91 -15.64
N SER A 167 -3.39 17.09 -16.63
CA SER A 167 -2.49 15.94 -16.44
C SER A 167 -1.12 16.32 -15.86
N GLU A 168 -0.68 17.55 -16.12
CA GLU A 168 0.55 18.17 -15.63
C GLU A 168 0.52 18.53 -14.14
N LYS A 169 -0.67 18.49 -13.50
CA LYS A 169 -0.85 18.70 -12.07
C LYS A 169 -1.04 17.39 -11.29
N LEU A 170 -1.02 16.24 -11.96
CA LEU A 170 -0.97 14.95 -11.26
C LEU A 170 0.34 14.85 -10.48
N HIS A 171 0.35 14.13 -9.36
CA HIS A 171 1.46 14.11 -8.40
C HIS A 171 1.67 15.42 -7.63
N ASP A 172 0.61 16.22 -7.53
CA ASP A 172 0.43 17.26 -6.52
C ASP A 172 -0.64 16.75 -5.55
N ALA A 173 -0.28 16.59 -4.27
CA ALA A 173 -1.14 15.87 -3.32
C ALA A 173 -2.55 16.49 -3.21
N LEU A 174 -2.65 17.83 -3.22
CA LEU A 174 -3.96 18.49 -3.16
C LEU A 174 -4.74 18.31 -4.47
N TYR A 175 -4.06 18.38 -5.62
CA TYR A 175 -4.70 18.16 -6.91
C TYR A 175 -5.24 16.74 -7.06
N ASP A 176 -4.50 15.74 -6.61
CA ASP A 176 -4.92 14.33 -6.65
C ASP A 176 -6.07 14.07 -5.67
N CYS A 177 -6.12 14.75 -4.53
CA CYS A 177 -7.31 14.82 -3.69
C CYS A 177 -8.53 15.36 -4.46
N LEU A 178 -8.40 16.50 -5.15
CA LEU A 178 -9.49 17.11 -5.92
C LEU A 178 -9.99 16.18 -7.04
N CYS A 179 -9.08 15.53 -7.75
CA CYS A 179 -9.41 14.53 -8.76
C CYS A 179 -10.15 13.35 -8.14
N THR A 180 -9.65 12.84 -7.01
CA THR A 180 -10.26 11.75 -6.26
C THR A 180 -11.67 12.10 -5.78
N ALA A 181 -11.91 13.32 -5.28
CA ALA A 181 -13.27 13.78 -4.94
C ALA A 181 -14.21 13.79 -6.13
N LYS A 182 -13.75 14.25 -7.31
CA LYS A 182 -14.59 14.27 -8.52
C LYS A 182 -14.99 12.85 -8.92
N VAL A 183 -14.06 11.91 -8.90
CA VAL A 183 -14.32 10.47 -9.16
C VAL A 183 -15.30 9.92 -8.12
N PHE A 184 -15.01 10.13 -6.83
CA PHE A 184 -15.81 9.61 -5.74
C PHE A 184 -17.24 10.15 -5.77
N LYS A 185 -17.41 11.48 -5.97
CA LYS A 185 -18.72 12.13 -6.12
C LYS A 185 -19.51 11.55 -7.30
N ARG A 186 -18.86 11.29 -8.44
CA ARG A 186 -19.52 10.75 -9.63
C ARG A 186 -20.05 9.33 -9.42
N LEU A 187 -19.36 8.55 -8.60
CA LEU A 187 -19.65 7.14 -8.32
C LEU A 187 -20.34 6.94 -6.95
N TYR A 188 -20.65 8.02 -6.23
CA TYR A 188 -21.11 7.93 -4.86
C TYR A 188 -22.46 7.21 -4.76
N ASN A 189 -22.53 6.23 -3.87
CA ASN A 189 -23.75 5.54 -3.49
C ASN A 189 -23.78 5.33 -1.98
N ALA A 190 -24.68 6.03 -1.29
CA ALA A 190 -24.78 6.04 0.17
C ALA A 190 -25.03 4.65 0.80
N ARG A 191 -25.59 3.69 0.03
CA ARG A 191 -25.80 2.32 0.51
C ARG A 191 -24.56 1.47 0.28
N SER A 192 -24.00 1.51 -0.94
CA SER A 192 -22.85 0.68 -1.30
C SER A 192 -21.59 1.05 -0.52
N VAL A 193 -21.33 2.35 -0.34
CA VAL A 193 -20.10 2.85 0.32
C VAL A 193 -19.91 2.28 1.74
N LYS A 194 -21.01 2.01 2.46
CA LYS A 194 -20.97 1.44 3.82
C LYS A 194 -20.29 0.08 3.88
N ASN A 195 -20.31 -0.69 2.79
CA ASN A 195 -19.68 -2.00 2.71
C ASN A 195 -18.15 -1.93 2.52
N PHE A 196 -17.62 -0.74 2.25
CA PHE A 196 -16.19 -0.49 2.03
C PHE A 196 -15.53 0.23 3.20
N VAL A 197 -16.29 0.51 4.28
CA VAL A 197 -15.76 1.14 5.48
C VAL A 197 -14.96 0.11 6.26
N ILE A 198 -13.65 0.33 6.33
CA ILE A 198 -12.72 -0.40 7.19
C ILE A 198 -12.77 0.25 8.56
N LYS A 199 -13.26 -0.49 9.56
CA LYS A 199 -13.34 -0.03 10.95
C LYS A 199 -11.97 -0.09 11.60
N ASN A 200 -11.55 1.02 12.19
CA ASN A 200 -10.24 1.16 12.85
C ASN A 200 -9.11 0.68 11.93
N VAL A 201 -8.78 1.52 10.95
CA VAL A 201 -7.78 1.17 9.94
C VAL A 201 -6.41 0.91 10.53
N TYR A 202 -6.07 1.52 11.68
CA TYR A 202 -4.85 1.23 12.40
C TYR A 202 -4.76 -0.28 12.72
N ASN A 203 -5.79 -0.86 13.34
CA ASN A 203 -5.80 -2.29 13.65
C ASN A 203 -5.93 -3.20 12.42
N ALA A 204 -6.56 -2.72 11.35
CA ALA A 204 -6.76 -3.48 10.12
C ALA A 204 -5.55 -3.38 9.16
N ALA A 205 -4.65 -2.42 9.35
CA ALA A 205 -3.51 -2.20 8.48
C ALA A 205 -2.49 -3.33 8.65
N VAL A 206 -2.37 -4.14 7.61
CA VAL A 206 -1.35 -5.20 7.50
C VAL A 206 -0.48 -4.89 6.29
N PHE A 207 0.81 -4.69 6.55
CA PHE A 207 1.82 -4.28 5.59
C PHE A 207 2.52 -5.51 5.02
N SER A 208 3.12 -5.41 3.84
CA SER A 208 4.07 -6.45 3.44
C SER A 208 5.19 -6.50 4.48
N ALA A 209 5.47 -7.69 5.01
CA ALA A 209 6.63 -7.84 5.88
C ALA A 209 7.91 -7.49 5.11
N LYS A 210 8.90 -6.92 5.78
CA LYS A 210 10.24 -6.71 5.21
C LYS A 210 11.12 -7.95 5.45
N ASN A 211 12.19 -8.09 4.68
CA ASN A 211 13.11 -9.23 4.70
C ASN A 211 12.39 -10.58 4.64
N ILE A 212 11.38 -10.69 3.76
CA ILE A 212 10.54 -11.88 3.62
C ILE A 212 11.39 -13.12 3.33
N GLU A 213 12.50 -12.98 2.62
CA GLU A 213 13.43 -14.06 2.30
C GLU A 213 14.04 -14.76 3.52
N ASP A 214 14.22 -14.04 4.63
CA ASP A 214 14.78 -14.57 5.88
C ASP A 214 13.71 -15.13 6.82
N LYS A 215 12.42 -14.90 6.52
CA LYS A 215 11.31 -15.31 7.38
C LYS A 215 10.99 -16.79 7.20
N ILE A 216 10.79 -17.49 8.32
CA ILE A 216 10.35 -18.89 8.33
C ILE A 216 8.83 -18.93 8.49
N ILE A 217 8.14 -19.60 7.57
CA ILE A 217 6.69 -19.80 7.70
C ILE A 217 6.39 -20.76 8.84
N ASP A 218 5.58 -20.31 9.79
CA ASP A 218 4.94 -21.17 10.78
C ASP A 218 3.81 -21.98 10.11
N LYS A 219 4.16 -23.20 9.69
CA LYS A 219 3.26 -24.12 8.97
C LYS A 219 2.02 -24.50 9.78
N HIS A 220 2.03 -24.37 11.10
CA HIS A 220 0.87 -24.65 11.94
C HIS A 220 -0.26 -23.63 11.77
N LYS A 221 0.07 -22.42 11.30
CA LYS A 221 -0.90 -21.35 11.02
C LYS A 221 -1.50 -21.42 9.62
N ILE A 222 -1.08 -22.39 8.79
CA ILE A 222 -1.44 -22.49 7.38
C ILE A 222 -2.59 -23.49 7.17
N ASN A 223 -3.58 -23.11 6.37
CA ASN A 223 -4.76 -23.93 6.11
C ASN A 223 -4.59 -24.89 4.91
N TYR A 224 -4.34 -26.17 5.16
CA TYR A 224 -4.13 -27.19 4.11
C TYR A 224 -5.44 -27.84 3.59
N LYS A 225 -6.41 -27.03 3.18
CA LYS A 225 -7.68 -27.51 2.59
C LYS A 225 -7.75 -27.25 1.09
N CYS A 226 -8.22 -28.26 0.36
CA CYS A 226 -8.32 -28.23 -1.10
C CYS A 226 -9.40 -27.24 -1.54
N PRO A 227 -9.09 -26.29 -2.44
CA PRO A 227 -10.09 -25.34 -2.94
C PRO A 227 -11.17 -25.98 -3.81
N HIS A 228 -10.94 -27.20 -4.32
CA HIS A 228 -11.90 -27.92 -5.17
C HIS A 228 -12.91 -28.76 -4.36
N CYS A 229 -12.47 -29.48 -3.33
CA CYS A 229 -13.35 -30.41 -2.59
C CYS A 229 -13.32 -30.28 -1.06
N GLY A 230 -12.53 -29.35 -0.51
CA GLY A 230 -12.39 -29.13 0.93
C GLY A 230 -11.59 -30.19 1.69
N ASN A 231 -11.16 -31.29 1.04
CA ASN A 231 -10.34 -32.32 1.70
C ASN A 231 -8.89 -31.84 1.93
N GLU A 232 -8.12 -32.58 2.71
CA GLU A 232 -6.73 -32.22 3.01
C GLU A 232 -5.82 -32.26 1.78
N LEU A 233 -4.89 -31.32 1.75
CA LEU A 233 -3.79 -31.23 0.80
C LEU A 233 -2.58 -31.97 1.36
N ALA A 234 -2.05 -32.91 0.58
CA ALA A 234 -0.73 -33.49 0.82
C ALA A 234 0.32 -32.57 0.18
N VAL A 235 1.34 -32.19 0.95
CA VAL A 235 2.45 -31.36 0.46
C VAL A 235 3.42 -32.27 -0.31
N GLU A 236 3.67 -31.96 -1.58
CA GLU A 236 4.70 -32.62 -2.38
C GLU A 236 6.01 -31.83 -2.35
N GLU A 237 5.93 -30.50 -2.47
CA GLU A 237 7.06 -29.58 -2.31
C GLU A 237 6.77 -28.58 -1.20
N ASP A 238 7.69 -28.48 -0.25
CA ASP A 238 7.59 -27.59 0.91
C ASP A 238 7.73 -26.11 0.52
N PHE A 239 7.33 -25.19 1.41
CA PHE A 239 7.36 -23.76 1.11
C PHE A 239 8.77 -23.27 0.76
N LYS A 240 8.86 -22.54 -0.36
CA LYS A 240 10.07 -21.82 -0.81
C LYS A 240 9.73 -20.38 -1.15
N TYR A 241 10.68 -19.48 -0.92
CA TYR A 241 10.54 -18.07 -1.25
C TYR A 241 10.66 -17.82 -2.76
N PHE A 242 9.74 -17.02 -3.31
CA PHE A 242 9.71 -16.61 -4.71
C PHE A 242 9.33 -15.12 -4.81
N GLY A 243 10.28 -14.25 -4.46
CA GLY A 243 10.25 -12.81 -4.71
C GLY A 243 9.43 -11.99 -3.71
N TRP A 244 8.13 -12.23 -3.57
CA TRP A 244 7.29 -11.47 -2.62
C TRP A 244 6.29 -12.36 -1.87
N ARG A 245 6.39 -13.68 -2.10
CA ARG A 245 5.51 -14.71 -1.58
C ARG A 245 6.32 -15.99 -1.41
N PHE A 246 5.81 -16.88 -0.57
CA PHE A 246 6.22 -18.26 -0.52
C PHE A 246 5.24 -19.12 -1.28
N ILE A 247 5.73 -20.18 -1.91
CA ILE A 247 4.89 -21.14 -2.60
C ILE A 247 5.22 -22.57 -2.18
N SER A 248 4.20 -23.42 -2.17
CA SER A 248 4.28 -24.88 -1.95
C SER A 248 3.43 -25.57 -3.01
N LEU A 249 3.85 -26.77 -3.45
CA LEU A 249 3.07 -27.62 -4.34
C LEU A 249 2.41 -28.73 -3.54
N CYS A 250 1.10 -28.85 -3.75
CA CYS A 250 0.26 -29.77 -3.02
C CYS A 250 -0.61 -30.58 -3.97
N VAL A 251 -0.98 -31.80 -3.55
CA VAL A 251 -1.98 -32.61 -4.22
C VAL A 251 -3.09 -32.98 -3.24
N CYS A 252 -4.34 -32.80 -3.65
CA CYS A 252 -5.46 -33.23 -2.83
C CYS A 252 -5.50 -34.75 -2.73
N SER A 253 -5.51 -35.28 -1.50
CA SER A 253 -5.54 -36.73 -1.26
C SER A 253 -6.80 -37.40 -1.80
N ARG A 254 -7.92 -36.67 -1.92
CA ARG A 254 -9.22 -37.16 -2.42
C ARG A 254 -9.40 -36.96 -3.92
N CYS A 255 -9.53 -35.72 -4.40
CA CYS A 255 -9.88 -35.44 -5.80
C CYS A 255 -8.66 -35.34 -6.73
N LYS A 256 -7.45 -35.53 -6.21
CA LYS A 256 -6.17 -35.48 -6.96
C LYS A 256 -5.89 -34.15 -7.65
N SER A 257 -6.65 -33.10 -7.34
CA SER A 257 -6.36 -31.74 -7.82
C SER A 257 -4.97 -31.32 -7.37
N LYS A 258 -4.18 -30.87 -8.34
CA LYS A 258 -2.87 -30.25 -8.16
C LYS A 258 -3.06 -28.80 -7.76
N VAL A 259 -2.46 -28.37 -6.66
CA VAL A 259 -2.70 -27.06 -6.06
C VAL A 259 -1.38 -26.36 -5.82
N LEU A 260 -1.27 -25.13 -6.34
CA LEU A 260 -0.27 -24.18 -5.91
C LEU A 260 -0.80 -23.46 -4.68
N LYS A 261 -0.10 -23.62 -3.57
CA LYS A 261 -0.40 -22.93 -2.32
C LYS A 261 0.57 -21.79 -2.14
N GLU A 262 0.05 -20.58 -2.00
CA GLU A 262 0.83 -19.35 -1.89
C GLU A 262 0.59 -18.72 -0.53
N VAL A 263 1.64 -18.26 0.11
CA VAL A 263 1.60 -17.56 1.40
C VAL A 263 2.35 -16.24 1.25
N ILE A 264 1.66 -15.15 1.49
CA ILE A 264 2.25 -13.81 1.54
C ILE A 264 2.29 -13.40 3.01
N ILE A 265 3.50 -13.19 3.54
CA ILE A 265 3.66 -12.71 4.90
C ILE A 265 3.34 -11.22 4.92
N LYS A 266 2.39 -10.88 5.78
CA LYS A 266 2.08 -9.51 6.12
C LYS A 266 2.40 -9.26 7.59
N GLU A 267 2.63 -8.04 7.97
CA GLU A 267 2.91 -7.64 9.34
C GLU A 267 1.89 -6.58 9.77
N SER A 268 1.25 -6.78 10.92
CA SER A 268 0.44 -5.74 11.54
C SER A 268 1.33 -4.62 12.05
N LEU A 269 0.73 -3.50 12.40
CA LEU A 269 1.42 -2.41 13.09
C LEU A 269 2.02 -2.79 14.44
N THR A 270 1.46 -3.81 15.10
CA THR A 270 1.96 -4.33 16.37
C THR A 270 3.16 -5.28 16.20
N GLY A 271 3.65 -5.46 14.97
CA GLY A 271 4.72 -6.40 14.66
C GLY A 271 4.26 -7.86 14.59
N GLN A 272 2.95 -8.09 14.55
CA GLN A 272 2.40 -9.45 14.46
C GLN A 272 2.39 -9.91 13.00
N GLU A 273 3.03 -11.04 12.74
CA GLU A 273 2.99 -11.67 11.43
C GLU A 273 1.62 -12.31 11.17
N MET A 274 1.11 -12.05 9.98
CA MET A 274 -0.14 -12.59 9.44
C MET A 274 0.13 -13.22 8.08
N TYR A 275 -0.57 -14.31 7.79
CA TYR A 275 -0.41 -15.03 6.52
C TYR A 275 -1.63 -14.81 5.65
N ASN A 276 -1.41 -14.23 4.46
CA ASN A 276 -2.42 -14.16 3.42
C ASN A 276 -2.24 -15.36 2.48
N GLU A 277 -3.19 -16.29 2.51
CA GLU A 277 -3.12 -17.55 1.79
C GLU A 277 -3.93 -17.52 0.48
N ILE A 278 -3.33 -17.97 -0.62
CA ILE A 278 -4.00 -18.13 -1.93
C ILE A 278 -3.81 -19.58 -2.38
N ASN A 279 -4.90 -20.24 -2.79
CA ASN A 279 -4.85 -21.61 -3.30
C ASN A 279 -5.35 -21.62 -4.75
N THR A 280 -4.49 -22.06 -5.68
CA THR A 280 -4.80 -22.11 -7.11
C THR A 280 -4.75 -23.56 -7.60
N VAL A 281 -5.85 -24.06 -8.17
CA VAL A 281 -5.85 -25.37 -8.85
C VAL A 281 -5.11 -25.23 -10.18
N LEU A 282 -4.13 -26.10 -10.41
CA LEU A 282 -3.29 -26.10 -11.61
C LEU A 282 -3.68 -27.24 -12.55
N ASP A 283 -3.55 -26.98 -13.86
CA ASP A 283 -3.47 -28.03 -14.86
C ASP A 283 -2.09 -28.72 -14.83
N ASP A 284 -1.96 -29.84 -15.54
CA ASP A 284 -0.73 -30.64 -15.57
C ASP A 284 0.48 -29.88 -16.09
N THR A 285 0.28 -29.01 -17.09
CA THR A 285 1.37 -28.24 -17.70
C THR A 285 1.89 -27.18 -16.74
N ALA A 286 0.98 -26.44 -16.10
CA ALA A 286 1.32 -25.43 -15.10
C ALA A 286 2.00 -26.06 -13.87
N TYR A 287 1.52 -27.23 -13.42
CA TYR A 287 2.13 -27.95 -12.31
C TYR A 287 3.57 -28.37 -12.61
N LEU A 288 3.81 -28.96 -13.79
CA LEU A 288 5.16 -29.34 -14.23
C LEU A 288 6.10 -28.14 -14.33
N ARG A 289 5.62 -26.98 -14.80
CA ARG A 289 6.43 -25.74 -14.83
C ARG A 289 6.85 -25.29 -13.44
N TYR A 290 5.97 -25.40 -12.45
CA TYR A 290 6.33 -25.06 -11.07
C TYR A 290 7.30 -26.09 -10.48
N ASN A 291 7.08 -27.39 -10.67
CA ASN A 291 8.06 -28.42 -10.26
C ASN A 291 9.46 -28.10 -10.80
N TYR A 292 9.57 -27.78 -12.09
CA TYR A 292 10.85 -27.39 -12.69
C TYR A 292 11.47 -26.14 -12.03
N LYS A 293 10.65 -25.15 -11.65
CA LYS A 293 11.14 -23.97 -10.91
C LYS A 293 11.66 -24.33 -9.52
N PHE A 294 10.99 -25.23 -8.80
CA PHE A 294 11.43 -25.74 -7.49
C PHE A 294 12.74 -26.53 -7.59
N GLU A 295 12.90 -27.35 -8.64
CA GLU A 295 14.14 -28.07 -8.90
C GLU A 295 15.30 -27.13 -9.23
N LYS A 296 15.04 -26.06 -9.99
CA LYS A 296 16.06 -25.08 -10.36
C LYS A 296 16.51 -24.26 -9.16
N SER A 297 15.61 -23.87 -8.25
CA SER A 297 15.99 -23.13 -7.05
C SER A 297 16.97 -23.93 -6.18
N LEU A 298 16.76 -25.24 -6.04
CA LEU A 298 17.64 -26.15 -5.29
C LEU A 298 19.08 -26.25 -5.83
N ARG A 299 19.30 -25.91 -7.11
CA ARG A 299 20.65 -25.92 -7.72
C ARG A 299 21.40 -24.62 -7.47
N ASN A 300 20.70 -23.52 -7.27
CA ASN A 300 21.32 -22.22 -6.98
C ASN A 300 21.71 -22.08 -5.50
N ASP A 301 21.04 -22.79 -4.57
CA ASP A 301 21.39 -22.81 -3.14
C ASP A 301 22.60 -23.71 -2.80
N LYS A 302 23.17 -24.40 -3.79
CA LYS A 302 24.31 -25.33 -3.65
C LYS A 302 25.61 -24.87 -4.33
N MET A 303 25.67 -23.62 -4.78
CA MET A 303 26.89 -22.94 -5.23
C MET A 303 27.21 -21.80 -4.27
#